data_AF-A0A378BQX6-F1
#
_entry.id   AF-A0A378BQX6-F1
#
_cell.length_a   1.000
_cell.length_b   1.000
_cell.length_c   1.000
_cell.angle_alpha   90.00
_cell.angle_beta   90.00
_cell.angle_gamma   90.00
#
_symmetry.space_group_name_H-M   'P 1'
#
loop_
_entity.id
_entity.type
_entity.pdbx_description
1 polymer ?
#
loop_
_entity_poly.entity_id
_entity_poly.type
_entity_poly.pdbx_seq_one_letter_code
_entity_poly.pdbx_strand_id
1 'polypeptide(L)' 'MKQTVAAYIAKTLEQAGVKRIWGVTGDSLNGLSDSLNRMGTIDWMPTRHEEVAAFAAGAEAQLTGELAVCAGSCGPATCI' A
#
# COMPACT_ATOMS: atom_id res chain seq x y z
N MET A 1 -3.06 19.08 -14.09
CA MET A 1 -4.05 18.03 -13.75
C MET A 1 -4.43 18.18 -12.29
N LYS A 2 -5.71 18.08 -11.94
CA LYS A 2 -6.15 17.95 -10.54
C LYS A 2 -6.15 16.46 -10.18
N GLN A 3 -5.48 16.11 -9.09
CA GLN A 3 -5.50 14.75 -8.54
C GLN A 3 -5.48 14.83 -7.01
N THR A 4 -5.97 13.79 -6.34
CA THR A 4 -5.89 13.69 -4.88
C THR A 4 -4.45 13.40 -4.46
N VAL A 5 -4.12 13.69 -3.20
CA VAL A 5 -2.81 13.34 -2.63
C VAL A 5 -2.59 11.81 -2.69
N ALA A 6 -3.63 11.03 -2.42
CA ALA A 6 -3.57 9.57 -2.51
C ALA A 6 -3.26 9.07 -3.93
N ALA A 7 -3.88 9.66 -4.95
CA ALA A 7 -3.59 9.32 -6.35
C ALA A 7 -2.16 9.70 -6.74
N TYR A 8 -1.66 10.84 -6.25
CA TYR A 8 -0.26 11.23 -6.45
C TYR A 8 0.72 10.22 -5.81
N ILE A 9 0.43 9.78 -4.57
CA ILE A 9 1.24 8.77 -3.88
C ILE A 9 1.22 7.46 -4.67
N ALA A 10 0.04 6.93 -5.01
CA ALA A 10 -0.08 5.66 -5.73
C ALA A 10 0.67 5.68 -7.07
N LYS A 11 0.57 6.78 -7.82
CA LYS A 11 1.30 6.96 -9.09
C LYS A 11 2.81 7.07 -8.90
N THR A 12 3.26 7.70 -7.83
CA THR A 12 4.69 7.79 -7.51
C THR A 12 5.25 6.40 -7.15
N LEU A 13 4.48 5.60 -6.40
CA LEU A 13 4.86 4.22 -6.06
C LEU A 13 4.91 3.32 -7.29
N GLU A 14 3.96 3.45 -8.21
CA GLU A 14 3.97 2.74 -9.50
C GLU A 14 5.24 3.09 -10.29
N GLN A 15 5.59 4.38 -10.38
CA GLN A 15 6.80 4.83 -11.06
C GLN A 15 8.09 4.34 -10.39
N ALA A 16 8.07 4.10 -9.07
CA ALA A 16 9.16 3.48 -8.33
C ALA A 16 9.23 1.95 -8.54
N GLY A 17 8.30 1.36 -9.31
CA GLY A 17 8.28 -0.05 -9.63
C GLY A 17 7.53 -0.93 -8.61
N VAL A 18 6.80 -0.34 -7.67
CA VAL A 18 6.02 -1.09 -6.69
C VAL A 18 4.88 -1.83 -7.41
N LYS A 19 4.81 -3.14 -7.22
CA LYS A 19 3.80 -4.02 -7.85
C LYS A 19 2.62 -4.32 -6.93
N ARG A 20 2.83 -4.26 -5.63
CA ARG A 20 1.83 -4.63 -4.62
C ARG A 20 1.98 -3.83 -3.32
N ILE A 21 0.87 -3.63 -2.64
CA ILE A 21 0.79 -3.00 -1.31
C ILE A 21 0.10 -3.95 -0.35
N TRP A 22 0.74 -4.25 0.78
CA TRP A 22 0.21 -5.12 1.83
C TRP A 22 -0.54 -4.33 2.89
N GLY A 23 -1.69 -4.80 3.35
CA GLY A 23 -2.37 -4.09 4.44
C GLY A 23 -3.75 -4.60 4.82
N VAL A 24 -4.32 -3.91 5.80
CA VAL A 24 -5.72 -4.05 6.21
C VAL A 24 -6.43 -2.75 5.84
N THR A 25 -7.56 -2.87 5.16
CA THR A 25 -8.35 -1.69 4.74
C THR A 25 -9.06 -1.06 5.95
N GLY A 26 -9.10 0.27 5.98
CA GLY A 26 -9.91 1.05 6.92
C GLY A 26 -10.32 2.39 6.29
N ASP A 27 -11.29 3.09 6.88
CA ASP A 27 -11.88 4.29 6.26
C ASP A 27 -10.86 5.41 5.99
N SER A 28 -9.81 5.51 6.82
CA SER A 28 -8.73 6.46 6.61
C SER A 28 -7.89 6.19 5.36
N LEU A 29 -7.98 4.98 4.80
CA LEU A 29 -7.30 4.56 3.57
C LEU A 29 -8.20 4.61 2.34
N ASN A 30 -9.47 5.02 2.45
CA ASN A 30 -10.42 5.03 1.33
C ASN A 30 -9.89 5.78 0.10
N GLY A 31 -9.18 6.89 0.30
CA GLY A 31 -8.57 7.65 -0.80
C GLY A 31 -7.48 6.86 -1.53
N LEU A 32 -6.68 6.06 -0.81
CA LEU A 32 -5.66 5.19 -1.41
C LEU A 32 -6.32 4.01 -2.12
N SER A 33 -7.29 3.35 -1.47
CA SER A 33 -8.04 2.23 -2.05
C SER A 33 -8.76 2.62 -3.35
N ASP A 34 -9.44 3.76 -3.39
CA ASP A 34 -10.07 4.29 -4.62
C ASP A 34 -9.03 4.56 -5.72
N SER A 35 -7.89 5.14 -5.35
CA SER A 35 -6.81 5.43 -6.31
C SER A 35 -6.23 4.15 -6.91
N LEU A 36 -5.94 3.14 -6.09
CA LEU A 36 -5.43 1.84 -6.53
C LEU A 36 -6.44 1.12 -7.45
N ASN A 37 -7.73 1.11 -7.07
CA ASN A 37 -8.79 0.52 -7.89
C ASN A 37 -8.91 1.19 -9.27
N ARG A 38 -8.75 2.53 -9.34
CA ARG A 38 -8.78 3.27 -10.61
C ARG A 38 -7.55 3.04 -11.46
N MET A 39 -6.38 2.86 -10.84
CA MET A 39 -5.13 2.62 -11.54
C MET A 39 -5.05 1.20 -12.11
N GLY A 40 -5.44 0.19 -11.34
CA GLY A 40 -5.42 -1.21 -11.76
C GLY A 40 -4.03 -1.79 -12.05
N THR A 41 -2.96 -1.11 -11.62
CA THR A 41 -1.56 -1.52 -11.87
C THR A 41 -0.83 -1.99 -10.62
N ILE A 42 -1.26 -1.57 -9.43
CA ILE A 42 -0.72 -2.01 -8.14
C ILE A 42 -1.77 -2.88 -7.45
N ASP A 43 -1.38 -4.09 -7.08
CA ASP A 43 -2.27 -5.03 -6.40
C ASP A 43 -2.36 -4.73 -4.90
N TRP A 44 -3.59 -4.67 -4.38
CA TRP A 44 -3.82 -4.62 -2.93
C TRP A 44 -3.83 -6.03 -2.35
N MET A 45 -2.88 -6.32 -1.45
CA MET A 45 -2.74 -7.62 -0.79
C MET A 45 -3.34 -7.56 0.63
N PRO A 46 -4.59 -8.03 0.82
CA PRO A 46 -5.23 -7.95 2.12
C PRO A 46 -4.63 -8.96 3.10
N THR A 47 -4.27 -8.50 4.29
CA THR A 47 -3.90 -9.36 5.43
C THR A 47 -5.00 -9.34 6.50
N ARG A 48 -4.85 -10.19 7.53
CA ARG A 48 -5.75 -10.20 8.70
C ARG A 48 -5.27 -9.30 9.84
N HIS A 49 -3.96 -9.09 9.90
CA HIS A 49 -3.28 -8.22 10.86
C HIS A 49 -2.25 -7.39 10.11
N GLU A 50 -2.13 -6.12 10.48
CA GLU A 50 -1.19 -5.18 9.89
C GLU A 50 0.26 -5.59 10.14
N GLU A 51 0.54 -6.22 11.29
CA GLU A 51 1.85 -6.81 11.60
C GLU A 51 2.30 -7.81 10.53
N VAL A 52 1.38 -8.66 10.06
CA VAL A 52 1.66 -9.62 8.99
C VAL A 52 1.90 -8.92 7.67
N ALA A 53 1.23 -7.78 7.41
CA ALA A 53 1.50 -6.98 6.22
C ALA A 53 2.90 -6.36 6.25
N ALA A 54 3.34 -5.86 7.40
CA ALA A 54 4.69 -5.34 7.57
C ALA A 54 5.75 -6.44 7.39
N PHE A 55 5.56 -7.61 8.00
CA PHE A 55 6.46 -8.75 7.80
C PHE A 55 6.51 -9.23 6.34
N ALA A 56 5.37 -9.30 5.66
CA ALA A 56 5.30 -9.71 4.26
C ALA A 56 6.02 -8.71 3.34
N ALA A 57 5.82 -7.41 3.55
CA ALA A 57 6.52 -6.37 2.81
C ALA A 57 8.04 -6.41 3.07
N GLY A 58 8.46 -6.60 4.32
CA GLY A 58 9.88 -6.76 4.66
C GLY A 58 10.52 -7.98 3.99
N ALA A 59 9.83 -9.13 4.01
CA ALA A 59 10.29 -10.34 3.32
C ALA A 59 10.34 -10.16 1.80
N GLU A 60 9.35 -9.48 1.21
CA GLU A 60 9.34 -9.15 -0.22
C GLU A 60 10.55 -8.29 -0.60
N ALA A 61 10.79 -7.19 0.12
CA ALA A 61 11.95 -6.33 -0.15
C ALA A 61 13.27 -7.09 0.00
N GLN A 62 13.38 -7.97 1.00
CA GLN A 62 14.59 -8.77 1.24
C GLN A 62 14.85 -9.79 0.11
N LEU A 63 13.79 -10.37 -0.47
CA LEU A 63 13.89 -11.38 -1.52
C LEU A 63 14.07 -10.77 -2.91
N THR A 64 13.39 -9.65 -3.20
CA THR A 64 13.42 -9.02 -4.52
C THR A 64 14.54 -8.00 -4.67
N GLY A 65 14.99 -7.39 -3.57
CA GLY A 65 15.86 -6.21 -3.60
C GLY A 65 15.17 -4.96 -4.15
N GLU A 66 13.85 -4.99 -4.37
CA GLU A 66 13.03 -3.88 -4.83
C GLU A 66 12.28 -3.23 -3.65
N LEU A 67 11.78 -2.00 -3.84
CA LEU A 67 10.95 -1.33 -2.84
C LEU A 67 9.63 -2.09 -2.64
N ALA A 68 9.37 -2.51 -1.40
CA ALA A 68 8.08 -3.06 -0.98
C ALA A 68 7.32 -2.05 -0.10
N VAL A 69 5.99 -2.14 -0.09
CA VAL A 69 5.12 -1.18 0.60
C VAL A 69 4.06 -1.91 1.41
N CYS A 70 3.82 -1.45 2.65
CA CYS A 70 2.66 -1.79 3.44
C CYS A 70 1.87 -0.53 3.85
N ALA A 71 0.58 -0.69 4.14
CA ALA A 71 -0.31 0.39 4.55
C ALA A 71 -1.24 -0.07 5.68
N GLY A 72 -1.45 0.81 6.67
CA GLY A 72 -2.35 0.59 7.80
C GLY A 72 -3.34 1.75 7.97
N SER A 73 -4.49 1.46 8.57
CA SER A 73 -5.48 2.46 8.95
C SER A 73 -4.94 3.38 10.05
N CYS A 74 -5.55 4.55 10.26
CA CYS A 74 -5.25 5.38 11.42
C CYS A 74 -5.62 4.67 12.73
N GLY A 75 -4.87 4.95 13.81
CA GLY A 75 -5.06 4.32 15.12
C GLY A 75 -4.10 3.13 15.34
N PRO A 76 -4.54 2.01 15.93
CA PRO A 76 -3.66 0.91 16.34
C PRO A 76 -2.90 0.27 15.15
N ALA A 77 -3.47 0.37 13.96
CA ALA A 77 -2.95 -0.16 12.71
C ALA A 77 -1.70 0.57 12.17
N THR A 78 -1.44 1.83 12.56
CA THR A 78 -0.26 2.61 12.11
C THR A 78 0.97 2.40 12.99
N CYS A 79 0.81 1.89 14.22
CA CYS A 79 1.89 1.74 15.20
C CYS A 79 2.73 0.45 15.04
N ILE A 80 2.52 -0.28 13.95
CA ILE A 80 3.18 -1.55 13.63
C ILE A 80 3.97 -1.37 12.34
#